data_AF-A0A7Y4Z273-F1
#
_entry.id   AF-A0A7Y4Z273-F1
#
_cell.length_a   1.000
_cell.length_b   1.000
_cell.length_c   1.000
_cell.angle_alpha   90.00
_cell.angle_beta   90.00
_cell.angle_gamma   90.00
#
_symmetry.space_group_name_H-M   'P 1'
#
loop_
_entity.id
_entity.type
_entity.pdbx_description
1 polymer ?
#
loop_
_entity_poly.entity_id
_entity_poly.type
_entity_poly.pdbx_seq_one_letter_code
_entity_poly.pdbx_strand_id
1 'polypeptide(L)' 'MSRLKQNQVIDDAIQSVAFITKSQCSLSEKDEKVLNEALERLQFLRRKKGKTDGQIRKEIARIIELLIEFFTKD' A
#
# COMPACT_ATOMS: atom_id res chain seq x y z
N MET A 1 -8.17 -17.17 -1.95
CA MET A 1 -8.44 -16.27 -3.10
C MET A 1 -7.59 -16.75 -4.28
N SER A 2 -8.06 -16.63 -5.54
CA SER A 2 -7.21 -16.95 -6.68
C SER A 2 -6.07 -15.93 -6.81
N ARG A 3 -4.93 -16.34 -7.38
CA ARG A 3 -3.79 -15.44 -7.62
C ARG A 3 -4.18 -14.24 -8.49
N LEU A 4 -5.08 -14.43 -9.46
CA LEU A 4 -5.59 -13.36 -10.32
C LEU A 4 -6.31 -12.31 -9.49
N LYS A 5 -7.27 -12.74 -8.65
CA LYS A 5 -8.05 -11.82 -7.82
C LYS A 5 -7.19 -11.12 -6.77
N GLN A 6 -6.20 -11.82 -6.20
CA GLN A 6 -5.23 -11.20 -5.30
C GLN A 6 -4.43 -10.09 -5.99
N ASN A 7 -3.96 -10.35 -7.22
CA ASN A 7 -3.22 -9.35 -7.99
C ASN A 7 -4.08 -8.15 -8.35
N GLN A 8 -5.35 -8.35 -8.74
CA GLN A 8 -6.30 -7.26 -8.99
C GLN A 8 -6.47 -6.38 -7.76
N VAL A 9 -6.70 -6.98 -6.58
CA VAL A 9 -6.82 -6.22 -5.32
C VAL A 9 -5.56 -5.42 -5.01
N ILE A 10 -4.37 -5.97 -5.25
CA ILE A 10 -3.11 -5.24 -5.05
C ILE A 10 -2.98 -4.09 -6.06
N ASP A 11 -3.34 -4.32 -7.33
CA ASP A 11 -3.30 -3.30 -8.38
C ASP A 11 -4.26 -2.14 -8.06
N ASP A 12 -5.48 -2.43 -7.63
CA ASP A 12 -6.48 -1.43 -7.21
C ASP A 12 -5.99 -0.60 -6.02
N ALA A 13 -5.31 -1.25 -5.06
CA ALA A 13 -4.72 -0.57 -3.91
C ALA A 13 -3.56 0.35 -4.34
N ILE A 14 -2.69 -0.10 -5.25
CA ILE A 14 -1.61 0.73 -5.81
C ILE A 14 -2.19 1.98 -6.48
N GLN A 15 -3.22 1.81 -7.31
CA GLN A 15 -3.86 2.91 -8.01
C GLN A 15 -4.48 3.92 -7.03
N SER A 16 -5.16 3.42 -6.00
CA SER A 16 -5.81 4.26 -4.99
C SER A 16 -4.81 5.07 -4.18
N VAL A 17 -3.72 4.44 -3.70
CA VAL A 17 -2.66 5.14 -2.97
C VAL A 17 -1.97 6.17 -3.88
N ALA A 18 -1.62 5.79 -5.12
CA ALA A 18 -0.99 6.72 -6.06
C ALA A 18 -1.89 7.91 -6.42
N PHE A 19 -3.21 7.71 -6.49
CA PHE A 19 -4.17 8.77 -6.70
C PHE A 19 -4.15 9.75 -5.52
N ILE A 20 -4.23 9.25 -4.28
CA ILE A 20 -4.18 10.10 -3.07
C ILE A 20 -2.87 10.91 -3.04
N THR A 21 -1.73 10.26 -3.29
CA THR A 21 -0.42 10.95 -3.31
C THR A 21 -0.36 12.07 -4.34
N LYS A 22 -0.99 11.89 -5.52
CA LYS A 22 -0.95 12.88 -6.62
C LYS A 22 -2.03 13.95 -6.54
N SER A 23 -3.18 13.63 -5.96
CA SER A 23 -4.36 14.50 -5.96
C SER A 23 -4.38 15.48 -4.80
N GLN A 24 -3.60 15.25 -3.75
CA GLN A 24 -3.57 16.12 -2.58
C GLN A 24 -2.57 17.26 -2.75
N CYS A 25 -3.07 18.49 -2.81
CA CYS A 25 -2.26 19.71 -2.97
C CYS A 25 -1.51 20.13 -1.68
N SER A 26 -1.71 19.42 -0.57
CA SER A 26 -1.22 19.85 0.76
C SER A 26 -0.79 18.68 1.64
N LEU A 27 -0.10 17.68 1.07
CA LEU A 27 0.55 16.66 1.89
C LEU A 27 1.74 17.27 2.62
N SER A 28 1.87 16.97 3.91
CA SER A 28 3.13 17.21 4.61
C SER A 28 4.21 16.29 4.05
N GLU A 29 5.49 16.67 4.19
CA GLU A 29 6.62 15.80 3.81
C GLU A 29 6.55 14.43 4.51
N LYS A 30 6.05 14.41 5.75
CA LYS A 30 5.84 13.18 6.51
C LYS A 30 4.76 12.30 5.87
N ASP A 31 3.65 12.89 5.46
CA ASP A 31 2.55 12.14 4.85
C ASP A 31 2.90 11.63 3.46
N GLU A 32 3.60 12.43 2.67
CA GLU A 32 4.15 11.99 1.39
C GLU A 32 5.09 10.79 1.58
N LYS A 33 5.97 10.83 2.58
CA LYS A 33 6.86 9.71 2.90
C LYS A 33 6.10 8.45 3.28
N VAL A 34 5.07 8.56 4.12
CA VAL A 34 4.23 7.43 4.55
C VAL A 34 3.51 6.80 3.36
N LEU A 35 2.89 7.62 2.50
CA LEU A 35 2.19 7.14 1.30
C LEU A 35 3.15 6.49 0.28
N ASN A 36 4.34 7.07 0.10
CA ASN A 36 5.37 6.49 -0.76
C ASN A 36 5.87 5.13 -0.23
N GLU A 37 6.07 4.99 1.08
CA GLU A 37 6.44 3.71 1.68
C GLU A 37 5.33 2.65 1.49
N ALA A 38 4.06 3.05 1.67
CA ALA A 38 2.92 2.17 1.44
C ALA A 38 2.86 1.69 -0.03
N LEU A 39 3.12 2.60 -0.98
CA LEU A 39 3.17 2.31 -2.41
C LEU A 39 4.29 1.31 -2.74
N GLU A 40 5.50 1.51 -2.22
CA GLU A 40 6.64 0.61 -2.44
C GLU A 40 6.34 -0.81 -1.94
N ARG A 41 5.73 -0.94 -0.76
CA ARG A 41 5.35 -2.23 -0.18
C ARG A 41 4.28 -2.95 -1.01
N LEU A 42 3.28 -2.22 -1.51
CA LEU A 42 2.27 -2.77 -2.42
C LEU A 42 2.90 -3.25 -3.74
N GLN A 43 3.82 -2.48 -4.31
CA GLN A 43 4.55 -2.89 -5.52
C GLN A 43 5.43 -4.12 -5.26
N PHE A 44 6.07 -4.22 -4.10
CA PHE A 44 6.80 -5.41 -3.69
C PHE A 44 5.89 -6.64 -3.58
N LEU A 45 4.69 -6.46 -3.01
CA LEU A 45 3.66 -7.50 -2.96
C LEU A 45 3.29 -7.97 -4.37
N ARG A 46 3.12 -7.04 -5.32
CA ARG A 46 2.78 -7.34 -6.71
C ARG A 46 3.87 -8.10 -7.47
N ARG A 47 5.14 -7.71 -7.32
CA ARG A 47 6.26 -8.24 -8.12
C ARG A 47 6.78 -9.60 -7.65
N LYS A 48 6.86 -9.83 -6.33
CA LYS A 48 7.52 -11.03 -5.81
C LYS A 48 6.60 -12.27 -5.89
N LYS A 49 7.01 -13.24 -6.71
CA LYS A 49 6.38 -14.56 -6.84
C LYS A 49 6.68 -15.44 -5.62
N GLY A 50 5.81 -16.42 -5.34
CA GLY A 50 6.08 -17.48 -4.35
C GLY A 50 6.09 -17.04 -2.88
N LYS A 51 5.37 -15.96 -2.52
CA LYS A 51 5.21 -15.59 -1.10
C LYS A 51 4.31 -16.59 -0.39
N THR A 52 4.64 -16.87 0.87
CA THR A 52 3.72 -17.61 1.76
C THR A 52 2.60 -16.70 2.22
N ASP A 53 1.46 -17.27 2.60
CA ASP A 53 0.33 -16.50 3.13
C ASP A 53 0.72 -15.68 4.37
N GLY A 54 1.64 -16.19 5.19
CA GLY A 54 2.17 -15.46 6.34
C GLY A 54 2.96 -14.21 5.95
N GLN A 55 3.78 -14.29 4.90
CA GLN A 55 4.51 -13.13 4.37
C GLN A 55 3.55 -12.09 3.78
N ILE A 56 2.52 -12.55 3.06
CA ILE A 56 1.49 -11.66 2.50
C ILE A 56 0.76 -10.93 3.62
N ARG A 57 0.29 -11.64 4.65
CA ARG A 57 -0.38 -11.02 5.80
C ARG A 57 0.50 -10.01 6.52
N LYS A 58 1.78 -10.31 6.71
CA LYS A 58 2.73 -9.41 7.37
C LYS A 58 2.94 -8.11 6.59
N GLU A 59 3.07 -8.19 5.27
CA GLU A 59 3.19 -6.98 4.45
C GLU A 59 1.88 -6.19 4.39
N ILE A 60 0.73 -6.86 4.32
CA ILE A 60 -0.58 -6.19 4.38
C ILE A 60 -0.75 -5.46 5.72
N ALA A 61 -0.40 -6.08 6.85
CA ALA A 61 -0.47 -5.44 8.16
C ALA A 61 0.35 -4.14 8.22
N ARG A 62 1.59 -4.18 7.71
CA ARG A 62 2.46 -2.99 7.62
C ARG A 62 1.90 -1.89 6.72
N ILE A 63 1.29 -2.26 5.58
CA ILE A 63 0.63 -1.29 4.70
C ILE A 63 -0.55 -0.64 5.42
N ILE A 64 -1.35 -1.43 6.15
CA ILE A 64 -2.48 -0.91 6.94
C ILE A 64 -1.98 0.02 8.04
N GLU A 65 -0.90 -0.33 8.76
CA GLU A 65 -0.29 0.54 9.79
C GLU A 65 0.11 1.91 9.20
N LEU A 66 0.76 1.93 8.03
CA LEU A 66 1.12 3.17 7.34
C LEU A 66 -0.11 3.99 6.95
N LEU A 67 -1.15 3.34 6.41
CA LEU A 67 -2.38 4.03 6.04
C LEU A 67 -3.13 4.57 7.27
N ILE A 68 -3.12 3.85 8.39
CA ILE A 68 -3.65 4.36 9.66
C ILE A 68 -2.84 5.59 10.09
N GLU A 69 -1.51 5.55 10.09
CA GLU A 69 -0.67 6.70 10.41
C GLU A 69 -0.95 7.91 9.49
N PHE A 70 -1.37 7.67 8.25
CA PHE A 70 -1.78 8.75 7.35
C PHE A 70 -3.16 9.31 7.71
N PHE A 71 -4.17 8.47 7.95
CA PHE A 71 -5.55 8.90 8.15
C PHE A 71 -5.90 9.34 9.58
N THR A 72 -5.12 8.92 10.59
CA THR A 72 -5.39 9.24 12.00
C THR A 72 -4.43 10.27 12.58
N LYS A 73 -3.68 10.99 11.74
CA LYS A 73 -3.02 12.22 12.19
C LYS A 73 -4.08 13.31 12.35
N ASP A 74 -4.29 13.72 13.60
CA ASP A 74 -4.91 15.00 13.95
C ASP A 74 -4.00 16.17 13.53
#